data_AF-A0A3C1RGZ9-F1
#
_entry.id   AF-A0A3C1RGZ9-F1
#
_cell.length_a   1.000
_cell.length_b   1.000
_cell.length_c   1.000
_cell.angle_alpha   90.00
_cell.angle_beta   90.00
_cell.angle_gamma   90.00
#
_symmetry.space_group_name_H-M   'P 1'
#
loop_
_entity.id
_entity.type
_entity.pdbx_description
1 polymer ?
#
loop_
_entity_poly.entity_id
_entity_poly.type
_entity_poly.pdbx_seq_one_letter_code
_entity_poly.pdbx_strand_id
1 'polypeptide(L)'
;MKEILCVEDKYSKYANFKKRILLKAQEDIEKHTDIRFTFEEISEFSRSVEKLVFTIHKNKKMVIESDNTNNDPENENENAHENKWHDEIRTFGVSKTVLENQILTEFEEEYIKQTLKFCKDYFKTTSVKQKSGFLLKALQEGYYKEEIKNQSKKSQKKKNIGQQESKQTEMEKQKNIHKKQRAEELRAQFLTPDLIEKIIQEQKETNFFMYNIINKSYQQGIVNPFLEGLIDKKLLEEFGDN
;
A
#
# COMPACT_ATOMS: atom_id res chain seq x y z
N MET A 1 -4.12 24.90 50.57
CA MET A 1 -3.99 23.86 49.51
C MET A 1 -5.24 22.98 49.36
N LYS A 2 -5.74 22.32 50.41
CA LYS A 2 -6.96 21.49 50.28
C LYS A 2 -8.18 22.28 49.80
N GLU A 3 -8.34 23.51 50.29
CA GLU A 3 -9.37 24.48 49.87
C GLU A 3 -9.23 24.88 48.39
N ILE A 4 -8.01 25.17 47.94
CA ILE A 4 -7.71 25.47 46.52
C ILE A 4 -8.14 24.31 45.61
N LEU A 5 -8.02 23.08 46.09
CA LEU A 5 -8.42 21.87 45.38
C LEU A 5 -9.87 21.45 45.67
N CYS A 6 -10.61 22.19 46.51
CA CYS A 6 -11.99 21.90 46.92
C CYS A 6 -12.17 20.49 47.51
N VAL A 7 -11.24 20.07 48.37
CA VAL A 7 -11.21 18.73 49.02
C VAL A 7 -11.00 18.77 50.53
N GLU A 8 -11.25 19.91 51.17
CA GLU A 8 -11.12 20.12 52.62
C GLU A 8 -11.87 19.05 53.44
N ASP A 9 -13.11 18.75 53.04
CA ASP A 9 -13.97 17.80 53.78
C ASP A 9 -13.73 16.33 53.41
N LYS A 10 -13.02 16.06 52.30
CA LYS A 10 -12.86 14.69 51.77
C LYS A 10 -11.73 13.91 52.45
N TYR A 11 -10.70 14.60 52.94
CA TYR A 11 -9.51 13.95 53.49
C TYR A 11 -9.08 14.58 54.82
N SER A 12 -9.58 14.05 55.92
CA SER A 12 -9.22 14.50 57.27
C SER A 12 -7.73 14.33 57.56
N LYS A 13 -7.16 13.15 57.28
CA LYS A 13 -5.74 12.84 57.52
C LYS A 13 -4.86 13.25 56.34
N TYR A 14 -3.74 13.91 56.62
CA TYR A 14 -2.74 14.29 55.61
C TYR A 14 -2.22 13.09 54.81
N ALA A 15 -1.98 11.94 55.45
CA ALA A 15 -1.53 10.72 54.76
C ALA A 15 -2.47 10.29 53.61
N ASN A 16 -3.79 10.42 53.81
CA ASN A 16 -4.78 10.10 52.76
C ASN A 16 -4.74 11.11 51.63
N PHE A 17 -4.62 12.40 51.96
CA PHE A 17 -4.46 13.47 50.98
C PHE A 17 -3.17 13.29 50.15
N LYS A 18 -2.04 12.98 50.79
CA LYS A 18 -0.77 12.68 50.12
C LYS A 18 -0.90 11.51 49.15
N LYS A 19 -1.46 10.39 49.59
CA LYS A 19 -1.59 9.18 48.77
C LYS A 19 -2.55 9.34 47.60
N ARG A 20 -3.71 9.97 47.82
CA ARG A 20 -4.80 10.01 46.84
C ARG A 20 -4.75 11.23 45.92
N ILE A 21 -4.11 12.32 46.36
CA ILE A 21 -4.04 13.57 45.61
C ILE A 21 -2.61 13.87 45.19
N LEU A 22 -1.67 14.05 46.13
CA LEU A 22 -0.32 14.52 45.78
C LEU A 22 0.46 13.53 44.92
N LEU A 23 0.56 12.27 45.35
CA LEU A 23 1.28 11.23 44.60
C LEU A 23 0.59 10.90 43.28
N LYS A 24 -0.75 10.94 43.28
CA LYS A 24 -1.52 10.67 42.07
C LYS A 24 -1.35 11.78 41.04
N ALA A 25 -1.42 13.03 41.48
CA ALA A 25 -1.16 14.20 40.64
C ALA A 25 0.29 14.22 40.13
N GLN A 26 1.27 13.83 40.94
CA GLN A 26 2.66 13.71 40.52
C GLN A 26 2.82 12.69 39.37
N GLU A 27 2.22 11.50 39.53
CA GLU A 27 2.21 10.46 38.50
C GLU A 27 1.48 10.92 37.23
N ASP A 28 0.31 11.54 37.38
CA ASP A 28 -0.54 11.93 36.26
C ASP A 28 0.06 13.11 35.47
N ILE A 29 0.59 14.13 36.17
CA ILE A 29 1.27 15.27 35.53
C ILE A 29 2.53 14.79 34.80
N GLU A 30 3.34 13.93 35.43
CA GLU A 30 4.50 13.33 34.76
C GLU A 30 4.09 12.46 33.55
N LYS A 31 2.92 11.83 33.56
CA LYS A 31 2.43 11.00 32.44
C LYS A 31 1.80 11.79 31.31
N HIS A 32 1.13 12.89 31.61
CA HIS A 32 0.23 13.55 30.68
C HIS A 32 0.60 15.00 30.34
N THR A 33 1.69 15.52 30.90
CA THR A 33 2.14 16.90 30.63
C THR A 33 3.65 16.97 30.37
N ASP A 34 4.09 18.11 29.84
CA ASP A 34 5.48 18.47 29.56
C ASP A 34 6.27 18.86 30.82
N ILE A 35 5.60 18.93 31.97
CA ILE A 35 6.20 19.20 33.27
C ILE A 35 6.07 17.97 34.18
N ARG A 36 6.95 17.88 35.16
CA ARG A 36 6.80 17.03 36.33
C ARG A 36 7.16 17.85 37.55
N PHE A 37 6.70 17.45 38.73
CA PHE A 37 7.10 18.11 39.95
C PHE A 37 7.51 17.09 41.00
N THR A 38 8.38 17.51 41.90
CA THR A 38 8.64 16.85 43.17
C THR A 38 8.17 17.76 44.29
N PHE A 39 8.00 17.20 45.49
CA PHE A 39 7.66 18.04 46.64
C PHE A 39 8.33 17.55 47.92
N GLU A 40 8.61 18.51 48.79
CA GLU A 40 9.18 18.28 50.11
C GLU A 40 8.20 18.74 51.19
N GLU A 41 8.18 17.99 52.29
CA GLU A 41 7.34 18.24 53.45
C GLU A 41 8.15 18.98 54.50
N ILE A 42 7.73 20.20 54.83
CA ILE A 42 8.38 21.00 55.87
C ILE A 42 7.50 20.96 57.13
N SER A 43 8.14 20.60 58.23
CA SER A 43 7.61 20.68 59.59
C SER A 43 8.62 21.44 60.44
N GLU A 44 8.28 22.65 60.86
CA GLU A 44 9.25 23.52 61.56
C GLU A 44 9.38 23.15 63.05
N PHE A 45 8.29 22.68 63.68
CA PHE A 45 8.28 22.46 65.13
C PHE A 45 7.61 21.16 65.59
N SER A 46 6.97 20.38 64.70
CA SER A 46 6.14 19.23 65.08
C SER A 46 6.27 18.03 64.14
N ARG A 47 5.57 16.92 64.44
CA ARG A 47 5.42 15.76 63.54
C ARG A 47 4.37 16.01 62.43
N SER A 48 3.70 17.15 62.45
CA SER A 48 2.68 17.51 61.48
C SER A 48 3.32 18.29 60.34
N VAL A 49 2.93 17.96 59.10
CA VAL A 49 3.37 18.68 57.91
C VAL A 49 2.65 20.03 57.85
N GLU A 50 3.40 21.12 57.90
CA GLU A 50 2.88 22.49 57.90
C GLU A 50 2.91 23.10 56.51
N LYS A 51 3.97 22.82 55.74
CA LYS A 51 4.18 23.39 54.41
C LYS A 51 4.62 22.31 53.41
N LEU A 52 4.28 22.55 52.14
CA LEU A 52 4.73 21.77 51.00
C LEU A 52 5.47 22.68 50.05
N VAL A 53 6.69 22.30 49.70
CA VAL A 53 7.49 23.00 48.70
C VAL A 53 7.48 22.18 47.43
N PHE A 54 7.01 22.76 46.33
CA PHE A 54 6.96 22.10 45.03
C PHE A 54 8.12 22.58 44.16
N THR A 55 8.88 21.62 43.62
CA THR A 55 9.91 21.89 42.63
C THR A 55 9.43 21.39 41.28
N ILE A 56 9.27 22.32 40.34
CA ILE A 56 8.78 22.01 38.98
C ILE A 56 9.99 21.78 38.06
N HIS A 57 9.94 20.70 37.30
CA HIS A 57 10.96 20.32 36.33
C HIS A 57 10.32 20.13 34.96
N LYS A 58 11.07 20.44 33.90
CA LYS A 58 10.71 19.99 32.55
C LYS A 58 10.76 18.47 32.48
N ASN A 59 9.71 17.85 31.98
CA ASN A 59 9.62 16.42 31.82
C ASN A 59 10.59 15.95 30.71
N LYS A 60 11.31 14.84 30.93
CA LYS A 60 12.25 14.27 29.94
C LYS A 60 11.54 13.42 28.89
N LYS A 61 10.21 13.26 29.00
CA LYS A 61 9.41 12.61 27.97
C LYS A 61 9.45 13.50 26.73
N MET A 62 10.02 12.97 25.66
CA MET A 62 9.87 13.51 24.32
C MET A 62 8.40 13.86 24.10
N VAL A 63 8.19 15.14 23.82
CA VAL A 63 6.92 15.84 23.73
C VAL A 63 5.97 15.09 22.81
N ILE A 64 4.79 14.73 23.32
CA ILE A 64 3.61 14.57 22.49
C ILE A 64 3.08 16.00 22.27
N GLU A 65 3.36 16.50 21.07
CA GLU A 65 2.74 17.62 20.34
C GLU A 65 2.65 19.01 21.02
N SER A 66 3.56 19.92 20.64
CA SER A 66 3.21 21.24 20.05
C SER A 66 4.48 22.02 19.65
N ASP A 67 4.45 22.54 18.42
CA ASP A 67 5.28 23.58 17.80
C ASP A 67 6.82 23.48 17.73
N ASN A 68 7.25 23.31 16.47
CA ASN A 68 8.33 24.01 15.77
C ASN A 68 9.78 24.04 16.33
N THR A 69 10.67 23.79 15.37
CA THR A 69 12.09 24.17 15.25
C THR A 69 13.19 23.29 15.86
N ASN A 70 13.90 22.67 14.91
CA ASN A 70 15.35 22.54 14.78
C ASN A 70 16.07 21.39 15.51
N ASN A 71 16.59 20.48 14.67
CA ASN A 71 17.96 19.95 14.57
C ASN A 71 18.70 19.73 15.91
N ASP A 72 19.31 18.57 16.19
CA ASP A 72 20.17 17.77 15.32
C ASP A 72 20.46 16.40 16.02
N PRO A 73 21.35 15.52 15.53
CA PRO A 73 21.05 14.11 15.30
C PRO A 73 21.80 13.20 16.29
N GLU A 74 21.88 11.91 15.94
CA GLU A 74 22.73 10.86 16.55
C GLU A 74 22.12 10.07 17.71
N ASN A 75 21.46 8.96 17.36
CA ASN A 75 22.20 7.71 17.36
C ASN A 75 21.54 6.68 16.45
N GLU A 76 22.22 6.41 15.34
CA GLU A 76 22.04 5.21 14.56
C GLU A 76 22.44 4.00 15.40
N ASN A 77 21.58 2.99 15.46
CA ASN A 77 21.88 1.62 15.03
C ASN A 77 20.83 0.67 15.58
N GLU A 78 19.98 0.15 14.70
CA GLU A 78 19.90 -1.29 14.37
C GLU A 78 18.59 -1.56 13.61
N ASN A 79 18.76 -2.18 12.43
CA ASN A 79 17.75 -2.65 11.47
C ASN A 79 17.27 -1.64 10.42
N ALA A 80 18.16 -1.34 9.47
CA ALA A 80 17.87 -0.80 8.15
C ALA A 80 17.10 -1.81 7.27
N HIS A 81 15.92 -2.21 7.74
CA HIS A 81 14.83 -2.65 6.87
C HIS A 81 13.64 -1.80 7.30
N GLU A 82 13.63 -0.52 6.91
CA GLU A 82 12.47 0.35 7.07
C GLU A 82 11.35 -0.21 6.20
N ASN A 83 10.59 -1.10 6.79
CA ASN A 83 9.33 -1.57 6.28
C ASN A 83 8.44 -0.33 6.15
N LYS A 84 8.23 0.16 4.92
CA LYS A 84 7.41 1.37 4.63
C LYS A 84 6.08 1.40 5.38
N TRP A 85 5.50 0.24 5.65
CA TRP A 85 4.24 0.11 6.37
C TRP A 85 4.35 0.37 7.89
N HIS A 86 5.54 0.23 8.50
CA HIS A 86 5.82 0.64 9.88
C HIS A 86 5.73 2.17 10.00
N ASP A 87 6.23 2.92 9.02
CA ASP A 87 6.12 4.39 9.02
C ASP A 87 4.68 4.86 8.79
N GLU A 88 3.90 4.11 8.01
CA GLU A 88 2.46 4.36 7.89
C GLU A 88 1.73 4.14 9.23
N ILE A 89 2.12 3.12 10.00
CA ILE A 89 1.58 2.88 11.35
C ILE A 89 2.00 3.99 12.33
N ARG A 90 3.25 4.46 12.25
CA ARG A 90 3.72 5.62 13.00
C ARG A 90 2.93 6.88 12.63
N THR A 91 2.59 7.06 11.35
CA THR A 91 1.74 8.16 10.87
C THR A 91 0.33 8.11 11.48
N PHE A 92 -0.15 6.94 11.87
CA PHE A 92 -1.44 6.78 12.55
C PHE A 92 -1.35 7.06 14.07
N GLY A 93 -0.16 7.37 14.59
CA GLY A 93 0.09 7.67 16.00
C GLY A 93 0.32 6.44 16.86
N VAL A 94 0.76 5.32 16.27
CA VAL A 94 1.14 4.11 17.02
C VAL A 94 2.63 4.15 17.35
N SER A 95 2.96 3.96 18.63
CA SER A 95 4.35 3.87 19.11
C SER A 95 5.06 2.64 18.55
N LYS A 96 6.38 2.76 18.30
CA LYS A 96 7.26 1.62 17.93
C LYS A 96 7.13 0.46 18.92
N THR A 97 7.05 0.75 20.22
CA THR A 97 6.91 -0.28 21.26
C THR A 97 5.57 -1.02 21.20
N VAL A 98 4.49 -0.34 20.84
CA VAL A 98 3.16 -0.96 20.68
C VAL A 98 3.13 -1.80 19.42
N LEU A 99 3.73 -1.29 18.33
CA LEU A 99 3.88 -2.04 17.09
C LEU A 99 4.68 -3.34 17.31
N GLU A 100 5.82 -3.27 17.98
CA GLU A 100 6.69 -4.42 18.20
C GLU A 100 6.13 -5.42 19.21
N ASN A 101 5.60 -4.95 20.34
CA ASN A 101 5.21 -5.84 21.44
C ASN A 101 3.77 -6.34 21.41
N GLN A 102 2.86 -5.64 20.70
CA GLN A 102 1.44 -6.01 20.65
C GLN A 102 0.97 -6.37 19.24
N ILE A 103 1.46 -5.67 18.22
CA ILE A 103 0.96 -5.88 16.85
C ILE A 103 1.74 -6.99 16.14
N LEU A 104 3.08 -6.89 16.11
CA LEU A 104 3.95 -7.86 15.42
C LEU A 104 4.05 -9.22 16.11
N THR A 105 3.80 -9.27 17.42
CA THR A 105 3.83 -10.51 18.22
C THR A 105 2.51 -11.29 18.13
N GLU A 106 1.37 -10.59 18.06
CA GLU A 106 0.05 -11.23 18.11
C GLU A 106 -0.59 -11.44 16.73
N PHE A 107 -0.20 -10.66 15.72
CA PHE A 107 -0.85 -10.66 14.41
C PHE A 107 0.12 -10.91 13.27
N GLU A 108 -0.36 -11.63 12.25
CA GLU A 108 0.39 -11.88 11.03
C GLU A 108 0.58 -10.59 10.21
N GLU A 109 1.79 -10.39 9.66
CA GLU A 109 2.16 -9.18 8.92
C GLU A 109 1.18 -8.85 7.78
N GLU A 110 0.73 -9.87 7.04
CA GLU A 110 -0.18 -9.68 5.92
C GLU A 110 -1.56 -9.17 6.38
N TYR A 111 -2.05 -9.67 7.52
CA TYR A 111 -3.30 -9.21 8.11
C TYR A 111 -3.21 -7.76 8.60
N ILE A 112 -2.07 -7.38 9.19
CA ILE A 112 -1.83 -6.02 9.65
C ILE A 112 -1.82 -5.04 8.46
N LYS A 113 -1.08 -5.37 7.40
CA LYS A 113 -0.99 -4.55 6.18
C LYS A 113 -2.36 -4.32 5.52
N GLN A 114 -3.18 -5.38 5.43
CA GLN A 114 -4.51 -5.26 4.83
C GLN A 114 -5.45 -4.42 5.71
N THR A 115 -5.45 -4.67 7.02
CA THR A 115 -6.22 -3.89 8.00
C THR A 115 -5.84 -2.41 7.97
N LEU A 116 -4.55 -2.10 7.88
CA LEU A 116 -4.03 -0.75 7.75
C LEU A 116 -4.60 -0.03 6.52
N LYS A 117 -4.66 -0.72 5.37
CA LYS A 117 -5.22 -0.18 4.13
C LYS A 117 -6.70 0.18 4.29
N PHE A 118 -7.50 -0.71 4.87
CA PHE A 118 -8.92 -0.45 5.12
C PHE A 118 -9.13 0.72 6.07
N CYS A 119 -8.35 0.79 7.15
CA CYS A 119 -8.39 1.92 8.08
C CYS A 119 -8.06 3.25 7.35
N LYS A 120 -7.06 3.24 6.47
CA LYS A 120 -6.69 4.42 5.66
C LYS A 120 -7.84 4.92 4.79
N ASP A 121 -8.53 4.01 4.11
CA ASP A 121 -9.67 4.37 3.26
C ASP A 121 -10.87 4.85 4.09
N TYR A 122 -11.11 4.24 5.25
CA TYR A 122 -12.12 4.69 6.20
C TYR A 122 -11.84 6.10 6.72
N PHE A 123 -10.59 6.42 7.08
CA PHE A 123 -10.19 7.73 7.57
C PHE A 123 -10.23 8.86 6.53
N LYS A 124 -10.29 8.54 5.22
CA LYS A 124 -10.51 9.54 4.18
C LYS A 124 -11.95 10.06 4.19
N THR A 125 -12.90 9.20 4.54
CA THR A 125 -14.34 9.53 4.52
C THR A 125 -14.86 9.92 5.91
N THR A 126 -14.22 9.43 6.97
CA THR A 126 -14.65 9.64 8.36
C THR A 126 -13.55 10.29 9.18
N SER A 127 -13.87 11.39 9.86
CA SER A 127 -12.96 12.04 10.79
C SER A 127 -12.92 11.28 12.13
N VAL A 128 -11.80 10.62 12.40
CA VAL A 128 -11.60 9.81 13.61
C VAL A 128 -10.64 10.53 14.55
N LYS A 129 -11.08 10.76 15.79
CA LYS A 129 -10.32 11.48 16.83
C LYS A 129 -9.01 10.77 17.23
N GLN A 130 -8.99 9.44 17.24
CA GLN A 130 -7.81 8.63 17.58
C GLN A 130 -7.62 7.47 16.59
N LYS A 131 -6.80 7.71 15.56
CA LYS A 131 -6.54 6.74 14.48
C LYS A 131 -5.80 5.49 14.98
N SER A 132 -4.88 5.65 15.93
CA SER A 132 -4.11 4.56 16.54
C SER A 132 -4.99 3.60 17.34
N GLY A 133 -5.85 4.12 18.22
CA GLY A 133 -6.78 3.31 19.01
C GLY A 133 -7.80 2.58 18.14
N PHE A 134 -8.25 3.23 17.06
CA PHE A 134 -9.12 2.59 16.08
C PHE A 134 -8.42 1.42 15.36
N LEU A 135 -7.17 1.61 14.91
CA LEU A 135 -6.39 0.55 14.28
C LEU A 135 -6.20 -0.65 15.22
N LEU A 136 -5.85 -0.40 16.49
CA LEU A 136 -5.64 -1.47 17.48
C LEU A 136 -6.92 -2.26 17.73
N LYS A 137 -8.06 -1.56 17.90
CA LYS A 137 -9.37 -2.22 18.03
C LYS A 137 -9.75 -3.00 16.78
N ALA A 138 -9.51 -2.46 15.61
CA ALA A 138 -9.80 -3.14 14.35
C ALA A 138 -9.00 -4.43 14.19
N LEU A 139 -7.74 -4.46 14.64
CA LEU A 139 -6.91 -5.66 14.65
C LEU A 139 -7.45 -6.70 15.66
N GLN A 140 -7.73 -6.27 16.89
CA GLN A 140 -8.19 -7.14 17.99
C GLN A 140 -9.60 -7.71 17.77
N GLU A 141 -10.58 -6.84 17.50
CA GLU A 141 -11.99 -7.22 17.31
C GLU A 141 -12.24 -7.78 15.91
N GLY A 142 -11.29 -7.61 14.98
CA GLY A 142 -11.32 -8.28 13.69
C GLY A 142 -12.31 -7.69 12.68
N TYR A 143 -12.49 -6.36 12.70
CA TYR A 143 -13.49 -5.66 11.89
C TYR A 143 -13.41 -5.96 10.39
N TYR A 144 -12.22 -6.27 9.88
CA TYR A 144 -11.99 -6.47 8.45
C TYR A 144 -11.67 -7.92 8.08
N LYS A 145 -11.84 -8.89 8.99
CA LYS A 145 -11.50 -10.30 8.74
C LYS A 145 -12.29 -10.88 7.56
N GLU A 146 -13.55 -10.49 7.39
CA GLU A 146 -14.40 -10.98 6.30
C GLU A 146 -14.06 -10.30 4.97
N GLU A 147 -13.82 -9.00 4.98
CA GLU A 147 -13.41 -8.20 3.82
C GLU A 147 -12.06 -8.67 3.26
N ILE A 148 -11.12 -8.97 4.16
CA ILE A 148 -9.81 -9.55 3.85
C ILE A 148 -9.97 -10.92 3.15
N LYS A 149 -10.80 -11.80 3.72
CA LYS A 149 -11.10 -13.12 3.11
C LYS A 149 -11.79 -12.98 1.75
N ASN A 150 -12.63 -11.97 1.56
CA ASN A 150 -13.32 -11.73 0.30
C ASN A 150 -12.39 -11.11 -0.76
N GLN A 151 -11.45 -10.25 -0.37
CA GLN A 151 -10.42 -9.70 -1.27
C GLN A 151 -9.40 -10.75 -1.69
N SER A 152 -8.98 -11.65 -0.81
CA SER A 152 -8.05 -12.72 -1.17
C SER A 152 -8.67 -13.68 -2.19
N LYS A 153 -9.95 -14.05 -2.02
CA LYS A 153 -10.73 -14.83 -3.01
C LYS A 153 -10.87 -14.13 -4.37
N LYS A 154 -11.11 -12.80 -4.38
CA LYS A 154 -11.19 -12.01 -5.62
C LYS A 154 -9.83 -11.88 -6.31
N SER A 155 -8.75 -11.71 -5.55
CA SER A 155 -7.38 -11.62 -6.07
C SER A 155 -6.88 -12.96 -6.63
N GLN A 156 -7.23 -14.09 -6.01
CA GLN A 156 -6.96 -15.42 -6.57
C GLN A 156 -7.72 -15.65 -7.89
N LYS A 157 -9.00 -15.25 -7.99
CA LYS A 157 -9.74 -15.30 -9.26
C LYS A 157 -9.10 -14.41 -10.34
N LYS A 158 -8.66 -13.19 -10.01
CA LYS A 158 -8.01 -12.28 -10.97
C LYS A 158 -6.60 -12.74 -11.39
N LYS A 159 -5.80 -13.32 -10.48
CA LYS A 159 -4.48 -13.90 -10.84
C LYS A 159 -4.62 -15.10 -11.79
N ASN A 160 -5.63 -15.94 -11.59
CA ASN A 160 -5.90 -17.06 -12.49
C ASN A 160 -6.35 -16.58 -13.88
N ILE A 161 -7.18 -15.53 -13.96
CA ILE A 161 -7.60 -14.93 -15.24
C ILE A 161 -6.42 -14.26 -15.96
N GLY A 162 -5.61 -13.45 -15.26
CA GLY A 162 -4.46 -12.75 -15.87
C GLY A 162 -3.31 -13.68 -16.27
N GLN A 163 -3.13 -14.83 -15.61
CA GLN A 163 -2.16 -15.85 -16.03
C GLN A 163 -2.66 -16.68 -17.22
N GLN A 164 -3.97 -16.87 -17.38
CA GLN A 164 -4.53 -17.49 -18.59
C GLN A 164 -4.46 -16.53 -19.79
N GLU A 165 -4.82 -15.26 -19.62
CA GLU A 165 -4.76 -14.25 -20.68
C GLU A 165 -3.31 -13.98 -21.14
N SER A 166 -2.35 -13.89 -20.22
CA SER A 166 -0.93 -13.69 -20.60
C SER A 166 -0.36 -14.90 -21.34
N LYS A 167 -0.65 -16.13 -20.90
CA LYS A 167 -0.25 -17.35 -21.64
C LYS A 167 -0.92 -17.47 -23.01
N GLN A 168 -2.19 -17.07 -23.13
CA GLN A 168 -2.90 -17.09 -24.40
C GLN A 168 -2.36 -16.04 -25.38
N THR A 169 -2.07 -14.84 -24.88
CA THR A 169 -1.46 -13.75 -25.67
C THR A 169 -0.05 -14.12 -26.14
N GLU A 170 0.75 -14.78 -25.29
CA GLU A 170 2.10 -15.26 -25.65
C GLU A 170 2.03 -16.34 -26.73
N MET A 171 1.11 -17.32 -26.60
CA MET A 171 0.89 -18.37 -27.61
C MET A 171 0.41 -17.79 -28.95
N GLU A 172 -0.50 -16.82 -28.95
CA GLU A 172 -0.97 -16.17 -30.18
C GLU A 172 0.15 -15.39 -30.87
N LYS A 173 1.00 -14.69 -30.11
CA LYS A 173 2.19 -14.03 -30.65
C LYS A 173 3.16 -15.03 -31.28
N GLN A 174 3.46 -16.13 -30.60
CA GLN A 174 4.34 -17.18 -31.13
C GLN A 174 3.76 -17.82 -32.40
N LYS A 175 2.45 -18.12 -32.43
CA LYS A 175 1.78 -18.64 -33.63
C LYS A 175 1.83 -17.64 -34.80
N ASN A 176 1.62 -16.35 -34.54
CA ASN A 176 1.71 -15.32 -35.56
C ASN A 176 3.13 -15.14 -36.10
N ILE A 177 4.15 -15.20 -35.23
CA ILE A 177 5.56 -15.17 -35.64
C ILE A 177 5.89 -16.37 -36.53
N HIS A 178 5.50 -17.58 -36.11
CA HIS A 178 5.75 -18.81 -36.87
C HIS A 178 5.03 -18.78 -38.22
N LYS A 179 3.78 -18.30 -38.27
CA LYS A 179 3.02 -18.15 -39.51
C LYS A 179 3.70 -17.17 -40.48
N LYS A 180 4.22 -16.05 -39.96
CA LYS A 180 4.94 -15.05 -40.76
C LYS A 180 6.24 -15.61 -41.33
N GLN A 181 7.03 -16.28 -40.50
CA GLN A 181 8.27 -16.94 -40.93
C GLN A 181 8.00 -17.98 -42.01
N ARG A 182 6.96 -18.80 -41.82
CA ARG A 182 6.57 -19.80 -42.81
C ARG A 182 6.15 -19.18 -44.14
N ALA A 183 5.37 -18.09 -44.11
CA ALA A 183 4.99 -17.37 -45.33
C ALA A 183 6.21 -16.79 -46.06
N GLU A 184 7.19 -16.27 -45.31
CA GLU A 184 8.44 -15.73 -45.86
C GLU A 184 9.30 -16.84 -46.51
N GLU A 185 9.40 -18.01 -45.89
CA GLU A 185 10.05 -19.19 -46.49
C GLU A 185 9.38 -19.62 -47.79
N LEU A 186 8.04 -19.69 -47.80
CA LEU A 186 7.27 -20.08 -48.98
C LEU A 186 7.41 -19.04 -50.10
N ARG A 187 7.47 -17.75 -49.77
CA ARG A 187 7.78 -16.71 -50.75
C ARG A 187 9.17 -16.93 -51.35
N ALA A 188 10.18 -17.19 -50.54
CA ALA A 188 11.54 -17.42 -51.03
C ALA A 188 11.65 -18.64 -51.97
N GLN A 189 10.79 -19.65 -51.79
CA GLN A 189 10.83 -20.90 -52.55
C GLN A 189 9.93 -20.89 -53.78
N PHE A 190 8.74 -20.30 -53.69
CA PHE A 190 7.66 -20.49 -54.68
C PHE A 190 7.13 -19.19 -55.29
N LEU A 191 7.64 -18.02 -54.90
CA LEU A 191 7.21 -16.75 -55.49
C LEU A 191 7.75 -16.59 -56.90
N THR A 192 6.88 -16.80 -57.89
CA THR A 192 7.17 -16.53 -59.30
C THR A 192 6.28 -15.40 -59.84
N PRO A 193 6.74 -14.65 -60.86
CA PRO A 193 5.92 -13.60 -61.50
C PRO A 193 4.56 -14.13 -62.00
N ASP A 194 4.54 -15.33 -62.59
CA ASP A 194 3.34 -15.99 -63.09
C ASP A 194 2.30 -16.23 -61.99
N LEU A 195 2.75 -16.60 -60.79
CA LEU A 195 1.88 -16.81 -59.64
C LEU A 195 1.23 -15.50 -59.19
N ILE A 196 2.00 -14.40 -59.18
CA ILE A 196 1.50 -13.07 -58.80
C ILE A 196 0.44 -12.59 -59.79
N GLU A 197 0.67 -12.76 -61.09
CA GLU A 197 -0.31 -12.39 -62.12
C GLU A 197 -1.61 -13.20 -61.97
N LYS A 198 -1.50 -14.49 -61.70
CA LYS A 198 -2.66 -15.36 -61.42
C LYS A 198 -3.47 -14.87 -60.21
N ILE A 199 -2.80 -14.48 -59.12
CA ILE A 199 -3.44 -13.93 -57.92
C ILE A 199 -4.16 -12.62 -58.22
N ILE A 200 -3.51 -11.71 -58.96
CA ILE A 200 -4.10 -10.42 -59.34
C ILE A 200 -5.34 -10.64 -60.20
N GLN A 201 -5.30 -11.59 -61.14
CA GLN A 201 -6.41 -11.90 -62.01
C GLN A 201 -7.61 -12.51 -61.24
N GLU A 202 -7.37 -13.40 -60.28
CA GLU A 202 -8.44 -13.95 -59.42
C GLU A 202 -9.11 -12.87 -58.55
N GLN A 203 -8.37 -11.84 -58.14
CA GLN A 203 -8.96 -10.68 -57.44
C GLN A 203 -9.89 -9.86 -58.33
N LYS A 204 -9.68 -9.86 -59.65
CA LYS A 204 -10.59 -9.19 -60.60
C LYS A 204 -11.99 -9.79 -60.54
N GLU A 205 -12.08 -11.10 -60.36
CA GLU A 205 -13.33 -11.84 -60.27
C GLU A 205 -13.97 -11.73 -58.88
N THR A 206 -13.16 -11.67 -57.83
CA THR A 206 -13.63 -11.65 -56.44
C THR A 206 -13.98 -10.24 -55.94
N ASN A 207 -13.15 -9.24 -56.24
CA ASN A 207 -13.32 -7.87 -55.78
C ASN A 207 -12.66 -6.87 -56.75
N PHE A 208 -13.46 -6.39 -57.71
CA PHE A 208 -13.02 -5.47 -58.76
C PHE A 208 -12.41 -4.15 -58.22
N PHE A 209 -12.92 -3.65 -57.09
CA PHE A 209 -12.38 -2.44 -56.47
C PHE A 209 -10.95 -2.66 -55.96
N MET A 210 -10.72 -3.76 -55.23
CA MET A 210 -9.39 -4.12 -54.73
C MET A 210 -8.42 -4.48 -55.86
N TYR A 211 -8.91 -5.13 -56.91
CA TYR A 211 -8.13 -5.41 -58.12
C TYR A 211 -7.49 -4.16 -58.71
N ASN A 212 -8.26 -3.08 -58.89
CA ASN A 212 -7.74 -1.85 -59.48
C ASN A 212 -6.63 -1.22 -58.63
N ILE A 213 -6.74 -1.30 -57.31
CA ILE A 213 -5.73 -0.78 -56.38
C ILE A 213 -4.46 -1.63 -56.44
N ILE A 214 -4.61 -2.95 -56.36
CA ILE A 214 -3.49 -3.91 -56.38
C ILE A 214 -2.76 -3.87 -57.72
N ASN A 215 -3.49 -3.93 -58.83
CA ASN A 215 -2.91 -3.95 -60.17
C ASN A 215 -2.17 -2.63 -60.45
N LYS A 216 -2.74 -1.48 -60.07
CA LYS A 216 -2.06 -0.18 -60.22
C LYS A 216 -0.74 -0.12 -59.44
N SER A 217 -0.72 -0.59 -58.19
CA SER A 217 0.52 -0.65 -57.40
C SER A 217 1.54 -1.60 -58.01
N TYR A 218 1.10 -2.77 -58.47
CA TYR A 218 1.98 -3.78 -59.07
C TYR A 218 2.63 -3.28 -60.37
N GLN A 219 1.87 -2.62 -61.26
CA GLN A 219 2.39 -2.01 -62.48
C GLN A 219 3.41 -0.88 -62.21
N GLN A 220 3.36 -0.28 -61.02
CA GLN A 220 4.34 0.72 -60.57
C GLN A 220 5.58 0.08 -59.92
N GLY A 221 5.68 -1.25 -59.92
CA GLY A 221 6.74 -2.00 -59.24
C GLY A 221 6.61 -2.04 -57.71
N ILE A 222 5.43 -1.67 -57.18
CA ILE A 222 5.17 -1.61 -55.74
C ILE A 222 4.30 -2.81 -55.33
N VAL A 223 4.85 -3.68 -54.49
CA VAL A 223 4.05 -4.72 -53.82
C VAL A 223 3.38 -4.08 -52.61
N ASN A 224 2.07 -3.87 -52.68
CA ASN A 224 1.33 -3.28 -51.57
C ASN A 224 1.01 -4.34 -50.49
N PRO A 225 0.75 -3.93 -49.23
CA PRO A 225 0.48 -4.86 -48.13
C PRO A 225 -0.71 -5.81 -48.37
N PHE A 226 -1.65 -5.42 -49.25
CA PHE A 226 -2.79 -6.25 -49.61
C PHE A 226 -2.40 -7.39 -50.56
N LEU A 227 -1.58 -7.10 -51.56
CA LEU A 227 -1.01 -8.08 -52.48
C LEU A 227 -0.11 -9.04 -51.71
N GLU A 228 0.71 -8.52 -50.80
CA GLU A 228 1.51 -9.33 -49.87
C GLU A 228 0.64 -10.31 -49.06
N GLY A 229 -0.44 -9.83 -48.45
CA GLY A 229 -1.36 -10.68 -47.69
C GLY A 229 -2.07 -11.75 -48.54
N LEU A 230 -2.38 -11.44 -49.80
CA LEU A 230 -2.97 -12.40 -50.74
C LEU A 230 -1.97 -13.46 -51.19
N ILE A 231 -0.71 -13.05 -51.44
CA ILE A 231 0.39 -13.95 -51.74
C ILE A 231 0.62 -14.90 -50.56
N ASP A 232 0.73 -14.38 -49.34
CA ASP A 232 0.91 -15.20 -48.14
C ASP A 232 -0.22 -16.19 -47.95
N LYS A 233 -1.45 -15.74 -48.12
CA LYS A 233 -2.63 -16.58 -48.00
C LYS A 233 -2.59 -17.72 -49.00
N LYS A 234 -2.34 -17.42 -50.28
CA LYS A 234 -2.35 -18.43 -51.34
C LYS A 234 -1.19 -19.40 -51.22
N LEU A 235 0.00 -18.92 -50.86
CA LEU A 235 1.15 -19.77 -50.60
C LEU A 235 0.92 -20.72 -49.42
N LEU A 236 0.31 -20.23 -48.34
CA LEU A 236 -0.07 -21.07 -47.20
C LEU A 236 -1.18 -22.07 -47.55
N GLU A 237 -2.12 -21.72 -48.45
CA GLU A 237 -3.19 -22.62 -48.89
C GLU A 237 -2.70 -23.70 -49.88
N GLU A 238 -1.77 -23.37 -50.78
CA GLU A 238 -1.26 -24.29 -51.81
C GLU A 238 -0.05 -25.12 -51.34
N PHE A 239 0.80 -24.57 -50.46
CA PHE A 239 2.09 -25.17 -50.06
C PHE A 239 2.32 -25.21 -48.54
N GLY A 240 1.39 -24.67 -47.74
CA GLY A 240 1.42 -24.81 -46.29
C GLY A 240 0.79 -26.13 -45.89
N ASP A 241 1.59 -27.17 -45.69
CA ASP A 241 1.12 -28.41 -45.07
C ASP A 241 0.36 -28.13 -43.76
N ASN A 242 -0.79 -28.82 -43.57
CA ASN A 242 -1.68 -28.75 -42.39
C ASN A 242 -0.95 -28.95 -41.05
#